data_AF-A0A0B1SWS7-F1
#
_entry.id   AF-A0A0B1SWS7-F1
#
_cell.length_a   1.000
_cell.length_b   1.000
_cell.length_c   1.000
_cell.angle_alpha   90.00
_cell.angle_beta   90.00
_cell.angle_gamma   90.00
#
_symmetry.space_group_name_H-M   'P 1'
#
loop_
_entity.id
_entity.type
_entity.pdbx_description
1 polymer ?
#
loop_
_entity_poly.entity_id
_entity_poly.type
_entity_poly.pdbx_seq_one_letter_code
_entity_poly.pdbx_strand_id
1 'polypeptide(L)'
;MDEVRCEIRHLFDDPQLRDAKFLIFANKQDLPNAMTCSEITNALELREVRDWQWHIKPSNAVIGEGLVEGLEWLHSVVLKASKKGFFFQLTSFA
;
A
#
# COMPACT_ATOMS: atom_id res chain seq x y z
N MET A 1 -6.63 -11.57 14.34
CA MET A 1 -5.58 -11.26 13.34
C MET A 1 -5.50 -12.33 12.26
N ASP A 2 -5.69 -13.61 12.59
CA ASP A 2 -5.68 -14.70 11.60
C ASP A 2 -6.72 -14.56 10.49
N GLU A 3 -7.95 -14.16 10.84
CA GLU A 3 -9.00 -13.87 9.86
C GLU A 3 -8.58 -12.76 8.90
N VAL A 4 -8.10 -11.63 9.43
CA VAL A 4 -7.64 -10.49 8.62
C VAL A 4 -6.49 -10.89 7.69
N ARG A 5 -5.55 -11.70 8.19
CA ARG A 5 -4.45 -12.25 7.39
C ARG A 5 -4.99 -13.14 6.25
N CYS A 6 -5.98 -13.97 6.53
CA CYS A 6 -6.60 -14.83 5.50
C CYS A 6 -7.28 -13.99 4.41
N GLU A 7 -8.07 -13.00 4.81
CA GLU A 7 -8.75 -12.09 3.87
C GLU A 7 -7.74 -11.31 3.02
N ILE A 8 -6.67 -10.80 3.62
CA ILE A 8 -5.62 -10.11 2.89
C ILE A 8 -4.94 -11.02 1.87
N ARG A 9 -4.69 -12.30 2.19
CA ARG A 9 -4.18 -13.26 1.22
C ARG A 9 -5.16 -13.51 0.09
N HIS A 10 -6.45 -13.66 0.39
CA HIS A 10 -7.47 -13.77 -0.66
C HIS A 10 -7.48 -12.56 -1.60
N LEU A 11 -7.30 -11.35 -1.07
CA LEU A 11 -7.18 -10.13 -1.89
C LEU A 11 -5.91 -10.11 -2.76
N PHE A 12 -4.80 -10.63 -2.26
CA PHE A 12 -3.55 -10.76 -3.02
C PHE A 12 -3.56 -11.92 -4.03
N ASP A 13 -4.45 -12.89 -3.87
CA ASP A 13 -4.59 -14.02 -4.81
C ASP A 13 -5.65 -13.74 -5.88
N ASP A 14 -6.48 -12.70 -5.72
CA ASP A 14 -7.52 -12.32 -6.69
C ASP A 14 -6.88 -11.80 -8.00
N PRO A 15 -7.09 -12.50 -9.14
CA PRO A 15 -6.56 -12.08 -10.42
C PRO A 15 -7.04 -10.70 -10.88
N GLN A 16 -8.23 -10.25 -10.46
CA GLN A 16 -8.79 -8.94 -10.80
C GLN A 16 -8.01 -7.81 -10.13
N LEU A 17 -7.35 -8.11 -9.02
CA LEU A 17 -6.60 -7.12 -8.26
C LEU A 17 -5.13 -7.07 -8.65
N ARG A 18 -4.61 -7.93 -9.53
CA ARG A 18 -3.15 -8.13 -9.77
C ARG A 18 -2.28 -6.87 -9.90
N ASP A 19 -2.82 -5.80 -10.46
CA ASP A 19 -2.10 -4.52 -10.66
C ASP A 19 -2.43 -3.45 -9.59
N ALA A 20 -3.30 -3.77 -8.64
CA ALA A 20 -3.74 -2.89 -7.58
C ALA A 20 -2.61 -2.55 -6.59
N LYS A 21 -2.80 -1.42 -5.90
CA LYS A 21 -1.89 -0.90 -4.88
C LYS A 21 -2.63 -0.86 -3.57
N PHE A 22 -2.03 -1.42 -2.53
CA PHE A 22 -2.68 -1.52 -1.23
C PHE A 22 -2.13 -0.47 -0.26
N LEU A 23 -3.01 0.40 0.21
CA LEU A 23 -2.73 1.29 1.34
C LEU A 23 -3.43 0.72 2.57
N ILE A 24 -2.66 0.43 3.61
CA ILE A 24 -3.14 -0.08 4.88
C ILE A 24 -3.00 1.02 5.92
N PHE A 25 -4.11 1.41 6.53
CA PHE A 25 -4.08 2.31 7.67
C PHE A 25 -3.96 1.51 8.97
N ALA A 26 -2.85 1.67 9.68
CA ALA A 26 -2.72 1.26 11.06
C ALA A 26 -3.50 2.26 11.93
N ASN A 27 -4.82 2.18 11.87
CA ASN A 27 -5.71 3.16 12.46
C ASN A 27 -5.85 3.00 13.99
N LYS A 28 -6.36 4.02 14.67
CA LYS A 28 -6.58 4.11 16.11
C LYS A 28 -5.30 4.19 16.95
N GLN A 29 -4.26 4.85 16.43
CA GLN A 29 -2.97 5.02 17.12
C GLN A 29 -3.06 5.88 18.40
N ASP A 30 -4.21 6.50 18.66
CA ASP A 30 -4.55 7.20 19.90
C ASP A 30 -4.79 6.26 21.09
N LEU A 31 -5.07 4.97 20.85
CA LEU A 31 -5.38 4.04 21.92
C LEU A 31 -4.11 3.49 22.59
N PRO A 32 -4.11 3.31 23.93
CA PRO A 32 -2.92 2.90 24.69
C PRO A 32 -2.39 1.49 24.37
N ASN A 33 -3.12 0.69 23.58
CA ASN A 33 -2.75 -0.65 23.14
C ASN A 33 -2.77 -0.78 21.60
N ALA A 34 -2.63 0.34 20.89
CA ALA A 34 -2.57 0.31 19.43
C ALA A 34 -1.33 -0.44 18.96
N MET A 35 -1.51 -1.38 18.05
CA MET A 35 -0.38 -2.05 17.41
C MET A 35 0.37 -1.06 16.52
N THR A 36 1.69 -1.10 16.59
CA THR A 36 2.57 -0.36 15.70
C THR A 36 2.48 -0.91 14.28
N CYS A 37 2.92 -0.11 13.30
CA CYS A 37 3.00 -0.56 11.91
C CYS A 37 3.87 -1.81 11.74
N SER A 38 4.94 -1.94 12.53
CA SER A 38 5.82 -3.13 12.50
C SER A 38 5.10 -4.38 12.99
N GLU A 39 4.37 -4.27 14.10
CA GLU A 39 3.60 -5.38 14.66
C GLU A 39 2.48 -5.82 13.71
N ILE A 40 1.75 -4.88 13.10
CA ILE A 40 0.71 -5.20 12.11
C ILE A 40 1.34 -5.86 10.88
N THR A 41 2.46 -5.33 10.38
CA THR A 41 3.19 -5.89 9.24
C THR A 41 3.59 -7.35 9.48
N ASN A 42 4.07 -7.66 10.70
CA ASN A 42 4.44 -9.02 11.08
C ASN A 42 3.21 -9.92 11.26
N ALA A 43 2.17 -9.43 11.94
CA ALA A 43 0.96 -10.20 12.22
C ALA A 43 0.17 -10.57 10.95
N LEU A 44 0.24 -9.73 9.92
CA LEU A 44 -0.38 -9.95 8.62
C LEU A 44 0.57 -10.57 7.60
N GLU A 45 1.83 -10.83 7.98
CA GLU A 45 2.88 -11.40 7.12
C GLU A 45 3.09 -10.65 5.80
N LEU A 46 2.92 -9.33 5.79
CA LEU A 46 3.00 -8.53 4.57
C LEU A 46 4.40 -8.55 3.92
N ARG A 47 5.43 -8.92 4.70
CA ARG A 47 6.81 -9.06 4.20
C ARG A 47 6.99 -10.22 3.22
N GLU A 48 6.15 -11.25 3.32
CA GLU A 48 6.17 -12.40 2.40
C GLU A 48 5.50 -12.06 1.07
N VAL A 49 4.71 -10.98 1.03
CA VAL A 49 4.02 -10.51 -0.16
C VAL A 49 4.94 -9.58 -0.96
N ARG A 50 5.83 -10.18 -1.76
CA ARG A 50 6.87 -9.47 -2.54
C ARG A 50 6.40 -8.95 -3.89
N ASP A 51 5.40 -9.59 -4.49
CA ASP A 51 4.92 -9.27 -5.84
C ASP A 51 3.96 -8.08 -5.86
N TRP A 52 3.57 -7.58 -4.69
CA TRP A 52 2.58 -6.52 -4.53
C TRP A 52 3.20 -5.25 -3.98
N GLN A 53 2.74 -4.11 -4.49
CA GLN A 53 3.13 -2.81 -3.96
C GLN A 53 2.10 -2.38 -2.91
N TRP A 54 2.52 -2.41 -1.65
CA TRP A 54 1.74 -2.02 -0.51
C TRP A 54 2.47 -0.98 0.35
N HIS A 55 1.72 -0.26 1.17
CA HIS A 55 2.24 0.65 2.17
C HIS A 55 1.36 0.65 3.40
N ILE A 56 1.99 0.73 4.58
CA ILE A 56 1.29 0.86 5.85
C ILE A 56 1.58 2.24 6.45
N LYS A 57 0.52 2.94 6.86
CA LYS A 57 0.60 4.28 7.43
C LYS A 57 -0.09 4.31 8.79
N PRO A 58 0.56 4.76 9.87
CA PRO A 58 -0.12 5.01 11.15
C PRO A 58 -1.14 6.13 10.96
N SER A 59 -2.34 5.96 11.52
CA SER A 59 -3.38 6.98 11.42
C SER A 59 -4.23 7.10 12.67
N ASN A 60 -4.80 8.29 12.86
CA ASN A 60 -5.92 8.52 13.75
C ASN A 60 -7.06 9.16 12.95
N ALA A 61 -8.05 8.36 12.60
CA ALA A 61 -9.18 8.82 11.80
C ALA A 61 -10.08 9.84 12.50
N VAL A 62 -10.04 9.96 13.84
CA VAL A 62 -10.87 10.93 14.58
C VAL A 62 -10.39 12.36 14.35
N ILE A 63 -9.08 12.56 14.31
CA ILE A 63 -8.44 13.88 14.10
C ILE A 63 -7.84 14.04 12.71
N GLY A 64 -7.83 12.98 11.90
CA GLY A 64 -7.36 12.99 10.51
C GLY A 64 -5.87 12.76 10.32
N GLU A 65 -5.11 12.48 11.39
CA GLU A 65 -3.66 12.24 11.31
C GLU A 65 -3.33 11.03 10.44
N GLY A 66 -2.32 11.18 9.58
CA GLY A 66 -1.80 10.14 8.71
C GLY A 66 -2.67 9.82 7.49
N LEU A 67 -3.91 10.30 7.43
CA LEU A 67 -4.82 10.03 6.32
C LEU A 67 -4.35 10.72 5.04
N VAL A 68 -4.03 12.01 5.12
CA VAL A 68 -3.61 12.80 3.95
C VAL A 68 -2.34 12.22 3.36
N GLU A 69 -1.32 11.95 4.17
CA GLU A 69 -0.04 11.43 3.69
C GLU A 69 -0.16 10.01 3.14
N GLY A 70 -1.06 9.19 3.71
CA GLY A 70 -1.37 7.87 3.15
C GLY A 70 -2.01 7.99 1.76
N LEU A 71 -2.96 8.90 1.60
CA LEU A 71 -3.61 9.16 0.31
C LEU A 71 -2.67 9.81 -0.70
N GLU A 72 -1.76 10.67 -0.27
CA GLU A 72 -0.70 11.23 -1.12
C GLU A 72 0.23 10.12 -1.64
N TRP A 73 0.60 9.15 -0.79
CA TRP A 73 1.34 7.99 -1.24
C TRP A 73 0.56 7.23 -2.32
N LEU A 74 -0.71 6.93 -2.07
CA LEU A 74 -1.57 6.21 -3.01
C LEU A 74 -1.68 6.95 -4.35
N HIS A 75 -1.94 8.26 -4.30
CA HIS A 75 -1.97 9.13 -5.47
C HIS A 75 -0.65 9.07 -6.25
N SER A 76 0.49 9.12 -5.55
CA SER A 76 1.80 9.07 -6.18
C SER A 76 2.07 7.74 -6.90
N VAL A 77 1.62 6.60 -6.34
CA VAL A 77 1.86 5.28 -6.94
C VAL A 77 0.90 4.99 -8.09
N VAL A 78 -0.35 5.45 -7.99
CA VAL A 78 -1.33 5.32 -9.07
C VAL A 78 -0.94 6.18 -10.27
N LEU A 79 -0.51 7.43 -10.05
CA LEU A 79 -0.05 8.29 -11.15
C LEU A 79 1.23 7.79 -11.82
N LYS A 80 2.16 7.21 -11.06
CA LYS A 80 3.38 6.60 -11.63
C LYS A 80 3.06 5.43 -12.57
N ALA A 81 2.03 4.64 -12.26
CA ALA A 81 1.60 3.54 -13.13
C ALA A 81 1.08 4.03 -14.50
N SER A 82 0.56 5.26 -14.58
CA SER A 82 0.01 5.85 -15.81
C SER A 82 1.08 6.40 -16.79
N LYS A 83 2.33 6.59 -16.36
CA LYS A 83 3.42 7.12 -17.21
C LYS A 83 4.14 6.08 -18.08
N LYS A 84 3.43 5.09 -18.65
CA LYS A 84 4.01 4.23 -19.70
C LYS A 84 3.86 4.90 -21.08
N GLY A 85 4.96 5.49 -21.57
CA GLY A 85 5.12 6.05 -22.92
C GLY A 85 5.37 7.56 -22.88
N PHE A 86 6.48 8.11 -23.38
CA PHE A 86 6.97 7.95 -24.75
C PHE A 86 8.48 8.29 -24.77
N PHE A 87 9.34 7.31 -25.06
CA PHE A 87 10.77 7.55 -25.28
C PHE A 87 11.02 7.42 -26.79
N PHE A 88 10.84 8.53 -27.54
CA PHE A 88 11.35 8.60 -28.89
C PHE A 88 12.86 8.78 -28.79
N GLN A 89 13.59 7.67 -28.85
CA GLN A 89 15.03 7.71 -29.05
C GLN A 89 15.28 8.11 -30.51
N LEU A 90 15.31 9.42 -30.78
CA LEU A 90 15.92 9.94 -32.01
C LEU A 90 17.44 9.84 -31.85
N THR A 91 18.00 8.65 -32.04
CA THR A 91 19.39 8.55 -32.48
C THR A 91 19.43 9.07 -33.91
N SER A 92 19.88 10.31 -34.08
CA SER A 92 20.33 10.83 -35.37
C SER A 92 21.45 9.90 -35.85
N PHE A 93 21.19 9.11 -36.88
CA PHE A 93 22.26 8.59 -37.72
C PHE A 93 22.78 9.76 -38.58
N ALA A 94 24.04 9.63 -38.97
CA ALA A 94 24.88 10.61 -39.64
C ALA A 94 24.24 11.29 -40.85
#